data_AF-A0AAW1JS33-F1
#
_entry.id   AF-A0AAW1JS33-F1
#
_cell.length_a   1.000
_cell.length_b   1.000
_cell.length_c   1.000
_cell.angle_alpha   90.00
_cell.angle_beta   90.00
_cell.angle_gamma   90.00
#
_symmetry.space_group_name_H-M   'P 1'
#
loop_
_entity.id
_entity.type
_entity.pdbx_description
1 polymer ?
#
loop_
_entity_poly.entity_id
_entity_poly.type
_entity_poly.pdbx_seq_one_letter_code
_entity_poly.pdbx_strand_id
1 'polypeptide(L)'
;MMWFSFWKPRNRFSLDELGYLTDQLQKVQVVNEVNKDFVIEALRSLAELVTYGDQHDAAYFDFFMEKQVLGEFVRILKISKTILVSLQLLQTMSIMIQNIKHEHAIYYLFRNEHINYLITYSFDFRNEELLSYYMSFLRAISGHLNKGTISLLVQTQDIGFTWDHTRNAIFLLAISWNMNEGKISNK
;
A
#
# COMPACT_ATOMS: atom_id res chain seq x y z
N MET A 1 -11.00 -23.16 -1.71
CA MET A 1 -11.12 -23.32 -0.24
C MET A 1 -12.15 -22.33 0.26
N MET A 2 -12.98 -22.77 1.20
CA MET A 2 -14.23 -22.13 1.65
C MET A 2 -14.01 -20.76 2.28
N TRP A 3 -14.82 -19.78 1.86
CA TRP A 3 -14.83 -18.43 2.40
C TRP A 3 -15.64 -18.43 3.70
N PHE A 4 -14.99 -18.25 4.84
CA PHE A 4 -15.71 -18.11 6.10
C PHE A 4 -16.35 -16.72 6.18
N SER A 5 -17.67 -16.74 6.08
CA SER A 5 -18.58 -15.61 6.29
C SER A 5 -18.65 -15.24 7.78
N PHE A 6 -17.55 -14.70 8.34
CA PHE A 6 -17.52 -14.17 9.71
C PHE A 6 -18.07 -12.75 9.84
N TRP A 7 -18.50 -12.14 8.73
CA TRP A 7 -19.03 -10.80 8.73
C TRP A 7 -20.52 -10.84 8.99
N LYS A 8 -20.95 -10.34 10.16
CA LYS A 8 -22.31 -9.81 10.33
C LYS A 8 -22.64 -8.93 9.11
N PRO A 9 -23.90 -8.81 8.68
CA PRO A 9 -24.28 -7.88 7.62
C PRO A 9 -24.20 -6.44 8.15
N ARG A 10 -22.98 -5.95 8.39
CA ARG A 10 -22.67 -4.54 8.50
C ARG A 10 -22.62 -3.99 7.08
N ASN A 11 -22.93 -2.71 6.95
CA ASN A 11 -22.73 -2.05 5.67
C ASN A 11 -21.23 -2.06 5.36
N ARG A 12 -20.84 -2.90 4.39
CA ARG A 12 -19.43 -3.13 3.99
C ARG A 12 -18.74 -1.83 3.60
N PHE A 13 -19.48 -0.83 3.12
CA PHE A 13 -18.98 0.51 2.82
C PHE A 13 -19.54 1.50 3.85
N SER A 14 -18.91 1.53 5.03
CA SER A 14 -19.22 2.48 6.09
C SER A 14 -17.97 2.92 6.84
N LEU A 15 -17.97 4.14 7.39
CA LEU A 15 -16.92 4.62 8.28
C LEU A 15 -16.81 3.79 9.57
N ASP A 16 -17.94 3.28 10.07
CA ASP A 16 -17.97 2.37 11.22
C ASP A 16 -17.17 1.09 10.95
N GLU A 17 -17.30 0.54 9.74
CA GLU A 17 -16.55 -0.65 9.33
C GLU A 17 -15.07 -0.34 9.14
N LEU A 18 -14.74 0.81 8.53
CA LEU A 18 -13.36 1.30 8.40
C LEU A 18 -12.69 1.43 9.78
N GLY A 19 -13.39 2.01 10.75
CA GLY A 19 -12.88 2.15 12.11
C GLY A 19 -12.76 0.83 12.83
N TYR A 20 -13.78 -0.02 12.75
CA TYR A 20 -13.75 -1.34 13.36
C TYR A 20 -12.56 -2.18 12.85
N LEU A 21 -12.37 -2.24 11.53
CA LEU A 21 -11.27 -2.98 10.91
C LEU A 21 -9.90 -2.45 11.35
N THR A 22 -9.75 -1.13 11.38
CA THR A 22 -8.52 -0.47 11.84
C THR A 22 -8.20 -0.85 13.29
N ASP A 23 -9.19 -0.77 14.18
CA ASP A 23 -9.06 -1.14 15.59
C ASP A 23 -8.70 -2.62 15.78
N GLN A 24 -9.29 -3.51 14.99
CA GLN A 24 -8.95 -4.93 15.06
C GLN A 24 -7.53 -5.18 14.58
N LEU A 25 -7.10 -4.52 13.50
CA LEU A 25 -5.76 -4.66 12.97
C LEU A 25 -4.71 -4.19 13.98
N GLN A 26 -4.97 -3.06 14.66
CA GLN A 26 -4.11 -2.51 15.72
C GLN A 26 -3.91 -3.46 16.91
N LYS A 27 -4.90 -4.29 17.23
CA LYS A 27 -4.80 -5.30 18.30
C LYS A 27 -3.89 -6.48 17.94
N VAL A 28 -3.62 -6.71 16.65
CA VAL A 28 -2.75 -7.80 16.21
C VAL A 28 -1.30 -7.48 16.54
N GLN A 29 -0.71 -8.21 17.49
CA GLN A 29 0.70 -8.06 17.87
C GLN A 29 1.65 -8.99 17.09
N VAL A 30 1.14 -10.13 16.62
CA VAL A 30 1.87 -11.11 15.80
C VAL A 30 0.91 -11.71 14.79
N VAL A 31 1.36 -11.89 13.54
CA VAL A 31 0.61 -12.66 12.53
C VAL A 31 1.14 -14.08 12.45
N ASN A 32 0.24 -15.06 12.52
CA ASN A 32 0.52 -16.49 12.50
C ASN A 32 -0.54 -17.24 11.68
N GLU A 33 -0.41 -18.56 11.58
CA GLU A 33 -1.31 -19.41 10.80
C GLU A 33 -2.78 -19.35 11.24
N VAL A 34 -3.06 -18.95 12.50
CA VAL A 34 -4.42 -18.88 13.05
C VAL A 34 -5.13 -17.59 12.65
N ASN A 35 -4.41 -16.46 12.62
CA ASN A 35 -5.01 -15.15 12.36
C ASN A 35 -4.69 -14.55 10.99
N LYS A 36 -3.83 -15.20 10.18
CA LYS A 36 -3.41 -14.68 8.87
C LYS A 36 -4.58 -14.39 7.93
N ASP A 37 -5.60 -15.25 7.90
CA ASP A 37 -6.72 -15.11 6.96
C ASP A 37 -7.58 -13.89 7.32
N PHE A 38 -7.76 -13.63 8.62
CA PHE A 38 -8.38 -12.41 9.11
C PHE A 38 -7.57 -11.17 8.71
N VAL A 39 -6.25 -11.19 8.92
CA VAL A 39 -5.37 -10.06 8.58
C VAL A 39 -5.41 -9.75 7.08
N ILE A 40 -5.31 -10.79 6.24
CA ILE A 40 -5.40 -10.69 4.77
C ILE A 40 -6.71 -10.02 4.36
N GLU A 41 -7.83 -10.46 4.93
CA GLU A 41 -9.14 -9.92 4.63
C GLU A 41 -9.33 -8.48 5.13
N ALA A 42 -8.79 -8.15 6.31
CA ALA A 42 -8.82 -6.81 6.87
C ALA A 42 -8.02 -5.83 5.99
N LEU A 43 -6.81 -6.21 5.56
CA LEU A 43 -5.99 -5.40 4.65
C LEU A 43 -6.76 -5.10 3.35
N ARG A 44 -7.36 -6.13 2.73
CA ARG A 44 -8.15 -5.98 1.51
C ARG A 44 -9.34 -5.05 1.71
N SER A 45 -10.11 -5.27 2.77
CA SER A 45 -11.33 -4.49 3.05
C SER A 45 -11.01 -3.02 3.35
N LEU A 46 -9.95 -2.74 4.13
CA LEU A 46 -9.51 -1.38 4.41
C LEU A 46 -9.12 -0.64 3.14
N ALA A 47 -8.36 -1.26 2.24
CA ALA A 47 -7.97 -0.63 0.99
C ALA A 47 -9.17 -0.38 0.06
N GLU A 48 -10.11 -1.33 -0.03
CA GLU A 48 -11.34 -1.14 -0.80
C GLU A 48 -12.18 0.03 -0.28
N LEU A 49 -12.30 0.16 1.04
CA LEU A 49 -12.98 1.28 1.70
C LEU A 49 -12.32 2.62 1.39
N VAL A 50 -10.99 2.67 1.43
CA VAL A 50 -10.21 3.89 1.12
C VAL A 50 -10.35 4.27 -0.35
N THR A 51 -10.23 3.30 -1.26
CA THR A 51 -10.43 3.53 -2.70
C THR A 51 -11.86 3.97 -3.02
N TYR A 52 -12.85 3.37 -2.36
CA TYR A 52 -14.25 3.79 -2.48
C TYR A 52 -14.42 5.24 -1.98
N GLY A 53 -13.89 5.53 -0.79
CA GLY A 53 -13.90 6.84 -0.14
C GLY A 53 -13.34 7.95 -1.01
N ASP A 54 -12.16 7.72 -1.61
CA ASP A 54 -11.51 8.66 -2.54
C ASP A 54 -12.44 9.14 -3.65
N GLN A 55 -13.41 8.33 -4.08
CA GLN A 55 -14.29 8.65 -5.20
C GLN A 55 -15.68 9.14 -4.79
N HIS A 56 -16.09 8.95 -3.54
CA HIS A 56 -17.49 9.16 -3.11
C HIS A 56 -17.64 10.09 -1.90
N ASP A 57 -16.74 10.00 -0.92
CA ASP A 57 -16.85 10.75 0.34
C ASP A 57 -15.48 10.94 0.98
N ALA A 58 -15.04 12.20 1.05
CA ALA A 58 -13.75 12.59 1.59
C ALA A 58 -13.54 12.17 3.06
N ALA A 59 -14.62 11.97 3.84
CA ALA A 59 -14.52 11.57 5.24
C ALA A 59 -13.79 10.23 5.43
N TYR A 60 -13.86 9.32 4.46
CA TYR A 60 -13.11 8.06 4.48
C TYR A 60 -11.61 8.28 4.35
N PHE A 61 -11.21 9.21 3.48
CA PHE A 61 -9.81 9.53 3.29
C PHE A 61 -9.26 10.32 4.49
N ASP A 62 -10.04 11.25 5.04
CA ASP A 62 -9.69 11.96 6.27
C ASP A 62 -9.47 11.00 7.43
N PHE A 63 -10.36 10.02 7.62
CA PHE A 63 -10.19 8.96 8.60
C PHE A 63 -8.91 8.14 8.35
N PHE A 64 -8.67 7.75 7.10
CA PHE A 64 -7.49 6.98 6.70
C PHE A 64 -6.17 7.69 7.08
N MET A 65 -6.12 9.01 6.86
CA MET A 65 -4.99 9.83 7.26
C MET A 65 -4.89 9.96 8.78
N GLU A 66 -6.00 10.30 9.45
CA GLU A 66 -6.03 10.54 10.90
C GLU A 66 -5.58 9.30 11.69
N LYS A 67 -6.05 8.10 11.29
CA LYS A 67 -5.70 6.85 11.96
C LYS A 67 -4.42 6.20 11.46
N GLN A 68 -3.68 6.85 10.55
CA GLN A 68 -2.43 6.32 10.00
C GLN A 68 -2.58 4.88 9.48
N VAL A 69 -3.67 4.58 8.76
CA VAL A 69 -4.00 3.22 8.32
C VAL A 69 -2.90 2.63 7.42
N LEU A 70 -2.24 3.46 6.60
CA LEU A 70 -1.07 3.02 5.83
C LEU A 70 0.10 2.60 6.72
N GLY A 71 0.29 3.26 7.87
CA GLY A 71 1.28 2.89 8.87
C GLY A 71 0.95 1.55 9.51
N GLU A 72 -0.34 1.26 9.72
CA GLU A 72 -0.79 -0.06 10.18
C GLU A 72 -0.49 -1.16 9.16
N PHE A 73 -0.60 -0.91 7.86
CA PHE A 73 -0.20 -1.88 6.84
C PHE A 73 1.30 -2.20 6.95
N VAL A 74 2.15 -1.17 7.07
CA VAL A 74 3.59 -1.34 7.26
C VAL A 74 3.90 -2.08 8.56
N ARG A 75 3.20 -1.77 9.65
CA ARG A 75 3.36 -2.47 10.94
C ARG A 75 3.04 -3.95 10.79
N ILE A 76 1.91 -4.29 10.16
CA ILE A 76 1.48 -5.66 9.90
C ILE A 76 2.50 -6.41 9.06
N LEU A 77 3.07 -5.77 8.03
CA LEU A 77 4.16 -6.37 7.24
C LEU A 77 5.35 -6.76 8.13
N LYS A 78 5.78 -5.87 9.02
CA LYS A 78 6.93 -6.07 9.92
C LYS A 78 6.71 -7.20 10.92
N ILE A 79 5.50 -7.33 11.46
CA ILE A 79 5.17 -8.36 12.46
C ILE A 79 4.69 -9.68 11.85
N SER A 80 4.53 -9.72 10.53
CA SER A 80 4.14 -10.93 9.81
C SER A 80 5.33 -11.84 9.57
N LYS A 81 5.13 -13.13 9.84
CA LYS A 81 6.08 -14.20 9.52
C LYS A 81 5.68 -15.02 8.30
N THR A 82 4.57 -14.66 7.67
CA THR A 82 3.97 -15.40 6.55
C THR A 82 4.06 -14.58 5.27
N ILE A 83 4.52 -15.25 4.21
CA ILE A 83 4.61 -14.66 2.86
C ILE A 83 3.24 -14.29 2.29
N LEU A 84 2.17 -14.96 2.72
CA LEU A 84 0.82 -14.70 2.21
C LEU A 84 0.35 -13.27 2.56
N VAL A 85 0.73 -12.77 3.73
CA VAL A 85 0.44 -11.38 4.12
C VAL A 85 1.23 -10.40 3.26
N SER A 86 2.50 -10.69 2.98
CA SER A 86 3.33 -9.86 2.08
C SER A 86 2.75 -9.80 0.68
N LEU A 87 2.33 -10.95 0.14
CA LEU A 87 1.66 -11.06 -1.16
C LEU A 87 0.38 -10.24 -1.18
N GLN A 88 -0.50 -10.45 -0.19
CA GLN A 88 -1.77 -9.72 -0.10
C GLN A 88 -1.54 -8.22 0.01
N LEU A 89 -0.62 -7.79 0.87
CA LEU A 89 -0.33 -6.37 1.08
C LEU A 89 0.16 -5.72 -0.21
N LEU A 90 1.11 -6.33 -0.92
CA LEU A 90 1.60 -5.80 -2.20
C LEU A 90 0.49 -5.70 -3.24
N GLN A 91 -0.33 -6.76 -3.38
CA GLN A 91 -1.46 -6.76 -4.32
C GLN A 91 -2.47 -5.67 -3.97
N THR A 92 -2.89 -5.62 -2.70
CA THR A 92 -3.86 -4.64 -2.20
C THR A 92 -3.36 -3.22 -2.37
N MET A 93 -2.11 -2.94 -2.00
CA MET A 93 -1.48 -1.63 -2.19
C MET A 93 -1.40 -1.23 -3.65
N SER A 94 -1.06 -2.17 -4.53
CA SER A 94 -1.01 -1.92 -5.97
C SER A 94 -2.36 -1.47 -6.52
N ILE A 95 -3.44 -2.16 -6.14
CA ILE A 95 -4.81 -1.86 -6.58
C ILE A 95 -5.25 -0.51 -6.01
N MET A 96 -5.01 -0.28 -4.71
CA MET A 96 -5.40 0.95 -4.04
C MET A 96 -4.73 2.18 -4.70
N ILE A 97 -3.41 2.13 -4.89
CA ILE A 97 -2.66 3.22 -5.51
C ILE A 97 -3.18 3.50 -6.92
N GLN A 98 -3.34 2.46 -7.76
CA GLN A 98 -3.83 2.61 -9.14
C GLN A 98 -5.22 3.27 -9.24
N ASN A 99 -6.07 3.10 -8.24
CA ASN A 99 -7.46 3.55 -8.28
C ASN A 99 -7.72 4.86 -7.53
N ILE A 100 -6.73 5.36 -6.78
CA ILE A 100 -6.80 6.69 -6.16
C ILE A 100 -6.62 7.75 -7.24
N LYS A 101 -7.54 8.72 -7.27
CA LYS A 101 -7.59 9.75 -8.30
C LYS A 101 -7.45 11.16 -7.74
N HIS A 102 -7.83 11.39 -6.49
CA HIS A 102 -7.75 12.73 -5.93
C HIS A 102 -6.30 13.14 -5.66
N GLU A 103 -5.96 14.35 -6.09
CA GLU A 103 -4.61 14.90 -5.99
C GLU A 103 -4.13 14.93 -4.54
N HIS A 104 -4.98 15.36 -3.60
CA HIS A 104 -4.68 15.34 -2.16
C HIS A 104 -4.28 13.96 -1.65
N ALA A 105 -4.98 12.91 -2.10
CA ALA A 105 -4.68 11.54 -1.68
C ALA A 105 -3.35 11.05 -2.25
N ILE A 106 -3.07 11.36 -3.52
CA ILE A 106 -1.78 11.10 -4.16
C ILE A 106 -0.65 11.79 -3.39
N TYR A 107 -0.77 13.09 -3.10
CA TYR A 107 0.22 13.84 -2.34
C TYR A 107 0.47 13.23 -0.95
N TYR A 108 -0.58 12.83 -0.24
CA TYR A 108 -0.45 12.18 1.06
C TYR A 108 0.34 10.87 0.97
N LEU A 109 -0.04 9.98 0.04
CA LEU A 109 0.61 8.68 -0.13
C LEU A 109 2.11 8.82 -0.42
N PHE A 110 2.49 9.74 -1.31
CA PHE A 110 3.88 9.90 -1.75
C PHE A 110 4.74 10.77 -0.82
N ARG A 111 4.12 11.62 0.01
CA ARG A 111 4.82 12.37 1.07
C ARG A 111 5.06 11.50 2.32
N ASN A 112 4.20 10.51 2.57
CA ASN A 112 4.34 9.64 3.73
C ASN A 112 5.50 8.64 3.52
N GLU A 113 6.33 8.46 4.55
CA GLU A 113 7.47 7.53 4.55
C GLU A 113 7.07 6.05 4.35
N HIS A 114 5.81 5.68 4.56
CA HIS A 114 5.35 4.30 4.45
C HIS A 114 5.50 3.72 3.04
N ILE A 115 5.26 4.50 1.99
CA ILE A 115 5.50 4.05 0.62
C ILE A 115 7.00 3.83 0.37
N ASN A 116 7.85 4.76 0.84
CA ASN A 116 9.30 4.59 0.78
C ASN A 116 9.78 3.35 1.54
N TYR A 117 9.20 3.09 2.69
CA TYR A 117 9.47 1.89 3.46
C TYR A 117 9.10 0.63 2.67
N LEU A 118 7.94 0.58 2.03
CA LEU A 118 7.53 -0.57 1.21
C LEU A 118 8.44 -0.76 -0.01
N ILE A 119 8.89 0.31 -0.67
CA ILE A 119 9.86 0.24 -1.78
C ILE A 119 11.21 -0.32 -1.28
N THR A 120 11.65 0.08 -0.10
CA THR A 120 12.95 -0.32 0.47
C THR A 120 12.87 -1.60 1.29
N TYR A 121 11.70 -2.19 1.50
CA TYR A 121 11.52 -3.38 2.32
C TYR A 121 12.26 -4.58 1.72
N SER A 122 12.88 -5.39 2.59
CA SER A 122 13.65 -6.57 2.19
C SER A 122 12.75 -7.78 1.94
N PHE A 123 11.97 -7.73 0.87
CA PHE A 123 11.20 -8.88 0.39
C PHE A 123 12.11 -10.01 -0.11
N ASP A 124 11.67 -11.26 0.08
CA ASP A 124 12.37 -12.45 -0.41
C ASP A 124 12.01 -12.75 -1.87
N PHE A 125 12.72 -12.12 -2.80
CA PHE A 125 12.49 -12.27 -4.25
C PHE A 125 12.89 -13.62 -4.84
N ARG A 126 13.31 -14.60 -4.02
CA ARG A 126 13.39 -16.01 -4.47
C ARG A 126 12.00 -16.57 -4.75
N ASN A 127 10.96 -15.98 -4.15
CA ASN A 127 9.59 -16.26 -4.52
C ASN A 127 9.18 -15.39 -5.71
N GLU A 128 9.00 -16.01 -6.88
CA GLU A 128 8.67 -15.33 -8.14
C GLU A 128 7.30 -14.62 -8.10
N GLU A 129 6.33 -15.17 -7.37
CA GLU A 129 5.00 -14.55 -7.20
C GLU A 129 5.12 -13.23 -6.43
N LEU A 130 5.91 -13.21 -5.35
CA LEU A 130 6.19 -12.01 -4.56
C LEU A 130 6.90 -10.95 -5.40
N LEU A 131 7.89 -11.36 -6.21
CA LEU A 131 8.57 -10.47 -7.14
C LEU A 131 7.58 -9.87 -8.16
N SER A 132 6.65 -10.66 -8.70
CA SER A 132 5.65 -10.20 -9.65
C SER A 132 4.68 -9.16 -9.04
N TYR A 133 4.21 -9.40 -7.81
CA TYR A 133 3.39 -8.43 -7.09
C TYR A 133 4.18 -7.17 -6.70
N TYR A 134 5.45 -7.32 -6.35
CA TYR A 134 6.33 -6.18 -6.10
C TYR A 134 6.53 -5.32 -7.37
N MET A 135 6.75 -5.94 -8.53
CA MET A 135 6.83 -5.21 -9.81
C MET A 135 5.52 -4.48 -10.14
N SER A 136 4.38 -5.13 -9.88
CA SER A 136 3.06 -4.51 -10.05
C SER A 136 2.86 -3.31 -9.11
N PHE A 137 3.35 -3.41 -7.88
CA PHE A 137 3.34 -2.32 -6.90
C PHE A 137 4.19 -1.13 -7.35
N LEU A 138 5.42 -1.36 -7.83
CA LEU A 138 6.26 -0.30 -8.38
C LEU A 138 5.66 0.34 -9.64
N ARG A 139 5.00 -0.47 -10.49
CA ARG A 139 4.27 0.02 -11.65
C ARG A 139 3.09 0.92 -11.25
N ALA A 140 2.35 0.53 -10.21
CA ALA A 140 1.27 1.34 -9.66
C ALA A 140 1.78 2.70 -9.17
N ILE A 141 2.85 2.71 -8.36
CA ILE A 141 3.50 3.94 -7.88
C ILE A 141 3.91 4.83 -9.06
N SER A 142 4.65 4.28 -10.00
CA SER A 142 5.19 5.03 -11.13
C SER A 142 4.11 5.61 -12.05
N GLY A 143 2.92 5.03 -12.09
CA GLY A 143 1.76 5.61 -12.79
C GLY A 143 1.30 6.97 -12.24
N HIS A 144 1.59 7.27 -10.96
CA HIS A 144 1.27 8.55 -10.32
C HIS A 144 2.49 9.47 -10.17
N LEU A 145 3.65 9.08 -10.73
CA LEU A 145 4.87 9.89 -10.69
C LEU A 145 4.90 10.94 -11.80
N ASN A 146 5.03 12.20 -11.39
CA ASN A 146 5.31 13.36 -12.22
C ASN A 146 6.42 14.18 -11.55
N LYS A 147 6.85 15.29 -12.17
CA LYS A 147 7.94 16.12 -11.62
C LYS A 147 7.71 16.56 -10.17
N GLY A 148 6.45 16.83 -9.79
CA GLY A 148 6.08 17.22 -8.43
C GLY A 148 6.12 16.05 -7.46
N THR A 149 5.56 14.88 -7.81
CA THR A 149 5.46 13.73 -6.90
C THR A 149 6.75 12.93 -6.76
N ILE A 150 7.61 12.91 -7.79
CA ILE A 150 8.97 12.31 -7.68
C ILE A 150 9.79 13.02 -6.60
N SER A 151 9.72 14.35 -6.54
CA SER A 151 10.42 15.12 -5.52
C SER A 151 9.93 14.79 -4.12
N LEU A 152 8.67 14.35 -3.94
CA LEU A 152 8.15 13.98 -2.62
C LEU A 152 8.70 12.63 -2.15
N LEU A 153 8.79 11.65 -3.05
CA LEU A 153 9.44 10.36 -2.73
C LEU A 153 10.92 10.56 -2.39
N VAL A 154 11.59 11.45 -3.12
CA VAL A 154 13.04 11.71 -2.99
C VAL A 154 13.38 12.63 -1.81
N GLN A 155 12.55 13.61 -1.43
CA GLN A 155 12.87 14.54 -0.33
C GLN A 155 12.91 13.90 1.06
N THR A 156 12.30 12.74 1.24
CA THR A 156 12.44 11.91 2.45
C THR A 156 13.87 11.34 2.64
N GLN A 157 14.80 11.59 1.72
CA GLN A 157 16.15 11.02 1.69
C GLN A 157 17.22 11.79 2.50
N ASP A 158 16.91 12.93 3.11
CA ASP A 158 17.88 13.64 3.97
C ASP A 158 18.20 12.91 5.30
N ILE A 159 17.66 11.70 5.50
CA ILE A 159 17.87 10.87 6.69
C ILE A 159 18.63 9.58 6.33
N GLY A 160 19.92 9.71 6.01
CA GLY A 160 20.96 8.70 6.29
C GLY A 160 20.76 7.22 5.91
N PHE A 161 19.88 6.88 4.96
CA PHE A 161 19.61 5.48 4.59
C PHE A 161 20.41 5.07 3.34
N THR A 162 21.40 4.19 3.51
CA THR A 162 22.20 3.67 2.40
C THR A 162 21.38 2.70 1.56
N TRP A 163 21.02 3.11 0.35
CA TRP A 163 20.27 2.30 -0.61
C TRP A 163 21.13 1.13 -1.13
N ASP A 164 20.56 -0.08 -1.17
CA ASP A 164 21.13 -1.21 -1.90
C ASP A 164 21.01 -0.97 -3.42
N HIS A 165 22.11 -1.11 -4.15
CA HIS A 165 22.27 -0.68 -5.54
C HIS A 165 21.26 -1.36 -6.49
N THR A 166 20.83 -2.59 -6.17
CA THR A 166 19.86 -3.34 -6.97
C THR A 166 18.43 -2.76 -6.87
N ARG A 167 18.06 -2.19 -5.72
CA ARG A 167 16.72 -1.63 -5.50
C ARG A 167 16.54 -0.27 -6.15
N ASN A 168 17.61 0.53 -6.14
CA ASN A 168 17.70 1.76 -6.93
C ASN A 168 17.56 1.45 -8.42
N ALA A 169 18.24 0.41 -8.92
CA ALA A 169 18.11 0.02 -10.32
C ALA A 169 16.66 -0.36 -10.66
N ILE A 170 15.97 -1.16 -9.84
CA ILE A 170 14.60 -1.57 -10.12
C ILE A 170 13.62 -0.38 -10.05
N PHE A 171 13.75 0.52 -9.07
CA PHE A 171 12.91 1.71 -8.97
C PHE A 171 13.17 2.70 -10.12
N LEU A 172 14.44 2.95 -10.45
CA LEU A 172 14.83 3.79 -11.60
C LEU A 172 14.41 3.16 -12.93
N LEU A 173 14.45 1.83 -13.06
CA LEU A 173 13.95 1.12 -14.23
C LEU A 173 12.42 1.25 -14.34
N ALA A 174 11.68 1.16 -13.24
CA ALA A 174 10.23 1.36 -13.25
C ALA A 174 9.83 2.80 -13.64
N ILE A 175 10.59 3.79 -13.16
CA ILE A 175 10.43 5.20 -13.57
C ILE A 175 10.79 5.37 -15.05
N SER A 176 11.95 4.85 -15.47
CA SER A 176 12.46 4.94 -16.85
C SER A 176 11.52 4.26 -17.85
N TRP A 177 10.95 3.12 -17.48
CA TRP A 177 9.97 2.40 -18.28
C TRP A 177 8.71 3.24 -18.53
N ASN A 178 8.17 3.91 -17.51
CA ASN A 178 7.02 4.83 -17.69
C ASN A 178 7.36 6.14 -18.41
N MET A 179 8.60 6.65 -18.27
CA MET A 179 9.09 7.79 -19.06
C MET A 179 9.14 7.44 -20.56
N ASN A 180 9.61 6.24 -20.90
CA ASN A 180 9.70 5.77 -22.29
C ASN A 180 8.32 5.46 -22.92
N GLU A 181 7.30 5.11 -22.12
CA GLU A 181 5.91 4.99 -22.59
C GLU A 181 5.20 6.35 -22.80
N GLY A 182 5.87 7.49 -22.61
CA GLY A 182 5.32 8.83 -22.87
C GLY A 182 4.29 9.33 -21.85
N LYS A 183 4.07 8.61 -20.74
CA LYS A 183 3.12 8.99 -19.67
C LYS A 183 3.66 10.08 -18.75
N ILE A 184 4.98 10.21 -18.65
CA ILE A 184 5.67 11.30 -17.94
C ILE A 184 6.15 12.31 -18.98
N SER A 185 5.21 12.90 -19.72
CA SER A 185 5.48 14.02 -20.62
C SER A 185 5.25 15.33 -19.88
N ASN A 186 6.14 16.32 -20.11
CA ASN A 186 6.08 17.68 -19.55
C ASN A 186 4.67 18.29 -19.67
N LYS A 187 3.89 18.21 -18.61
CA LYS A 187 2.83 19.16 -18.28
C LYS A 187 2.99 19.59 -16.83
#